data_AF-A0A8H8MC24-F1
#
_entry.id   AF-A0A8H8MC24-F1
#
_cell.length_a   1.000
_cell.length_b   1.000
_cell.length_c   1.000
_cell.angle_alpha   90.00
_cell.angle_beta   90.00
_cell.angle_gamma   90.00
#
_symmetry.space_group_name_H-M   'P 1'
#
loop_
_entity.id
_entity.type
_entity.pdbx_description
1 polymer ?
#
loop_
_entity_poly.entity_id
_entity_poly.type
_entity_poly.pdbx_seq_one_letter_code
_entity_poly.pdbx_strand_id
1 'polypeptide(L)'
;MSSFSRRTRNRTQPQRASSWETTDSPPPTAWRPGHVLNVVESGGAALADAQEAFIDSRRAVWTRIVWSLPSEHDERVMEVLARIGRSGVQEDLARIGVDRYLQTERGALFCNAGYTAGTERLAVDWVTFRDTQMTRDKLLQQDVLANDPAVSVLLYVFRLASDKRWVALWRQRIIIPSRVVASKSSAISSHKGFLVERERGTLSKLGERICLTNKSVAVLTVVGYSPSHQNEGNLSRWASFGRKGVRV
;
A
#
# COMPACT_ATOMS: atom_id res chain seq x y z
N MET A 1 83.44 19.17 -5.93
CA MET A 1 83.36 18.89 -7.38
C MET A 1 83.09 17.40 -7.55
N SER A 2 81.89 17.00 -7.95
CA SER A 2 81.58 15.62 -8.35
C SER A 2 80.40 15.63 -9.29
N SER A 3 80.63 15.17 -10.51
CA SER A 3 79.72 15.19 -11.65
C SER A 3 78.80 13.98 -11.65
N PHE A 4 77.49 14.21 -11.50
CA PHE A 4 76.49 13.16 -11.75
C PHE A 4 76.08 13.14 -13.22
N SER A 5 76.61 12.15 -13.92
CA SER A 5 76.30 11.82 -15.31
C SER A 5 74.90 11.22 -15.42
N ARG A 6 74.00 11.87 -16.19
CA ARG A 6 72.65 11.36 -16.48
C ARG A 6 72.73 10.31 -17.58
N ARG A 7 72.51 9.05 -17.21
CA ARG A 7 72.29 7.95 -18.16
C ARG A 7 70.84 8.00 -18.64
N THR A 8 70.66 8.35 -19.91
CA THR A 8 69.38 8.23 -20.64
C THR A 8 69.01 6.76 -20.78
N ARG A 9 67.80 6.38 -20.35
CA ARG A 9 67.20 5.08 -20.68
C ARG A 9 66.13 5.27 -21.74
N ASN A 10 66.28 4.50 -22.80
CA ASN A 10 65.43 4.48 -23.97
C ASN A 10 64.00 4.07 -23.64
N ARG A 11 63.11 4.86 -24.24
CA ARG A 11 61.68 4.68 -24.44
C ARG A 11 61.39 3.32 -25.09
N THR A 12 60.66 2.46 -24.39
CA THR A 12 59.90 1.38 -25.02
C THR A 12 58.44 1.65 -24.69
N GLN A 13 57.69 2.12 -25.68
CA GLN A 13 56.24 2.27 -25.57
C GLN A 13 55.60 0.89 -25.41
N PRO A 14 54.75 0.65 -24.41
CA PRO A 14 53.85 -0.49 -24.46
C PRO A 14 52.87 -0.27 -25.63
N GLN A 15 52.85 -1.20 -26.57
CA GLN A 15 51.84 -1.22 -27.62
C GLN A 15 50.46 -1.30 -26.97
N ARG A 16 49.64 -0.30 -27.27
CA ARG A 16 48.23 -0.24 -26.89
C ARG A 16 47.52 -1.40 -27.58
N ALA A 17 47.11 -2.41 -26.81
CA ALA A 17 46.24 -3.46 -27.30
C ALA A 17 44.89 -2.84 -27.68
N SER A 18 44.75 -2.50 -28.96
CA SER A 18 43.47 -2.21 -29.61
C SER A 18 42.87 -3.54 -30.06
N SER A 19 42.13 -4.19 -29.16
CA SER A 19 41.12 -5.21 -29.50
C SER A 19 40.19 -5.39 -28.31
N TRP A 20 39.25 -4.45 -28.13
CA TRP A 20 37.99 -4.79 -27.50
C TRP A 20 37.09 -5.20 -28.64
N GLU A 21 37.15 -6.49 -28.98
CA GLU A 21 36.19 -7.11 -29.88
C GLU A 21 34.78 -6.79 -29.39
N THR A 22 34.01 -6.27 -30.34
CA THR A 22 32.59 -6.07 -30.32
C THR A 22 31.89 -7.40 -30.05
N THR A 23 31.70 -7.74 -28.78
CA THR A 23 30.61 -8.65 -28.44
C THR A 23 29.33 -7.85 -28.63
N ASP A 24 28.58 -8.18 -29.69
CA ASP A 24 27.17 -7.83 -29.91
C ASP A 24 26.30 -8.37 -28.77
N SER A 25 26.55 -7.89 -27.55
CA SER A 25 25.59 -7.97 -26.47
C SER A 25 24.53 -6.94 -26.80
N PRO A 26 23.26 -7.33 -27.06
CA PRO A 26 22.20 -6.34 -27.17
C PRO A 26 22.22 -5.49 -25.89
N PRO A 27 22.04 -4.16 -26.00
CA PRO A 27 21.96 -3.31 -24.82
C PRO A 27 20.92 -3.89 -23.84
N PRO A 28 21.16 -3.82 -22.51
CA PRO A 28 20.18 -4.28 -21.53
C PRO A 28 18.86 -3.62 -21.88
N THR A 29 17.87 -4.47 -22.18
CA THR A 29 16.60 -4.13 -22.82
C THR A 29 16.12 -2.75 -22.40
N ALA A 30 16.38 -1.75 -23.25
CA ALA A 30 15.76 -0.46 -23.10
C ALA A 30 14.26 -0.74 -23.15
N TRP A 31 13.59 -0.56 -22.01
CA TRP A 31 12.16 -0.82 -21.82
C TRP A 31 11.42 -0.27 -23.03
N ARG A 32 10.83 -1.15 -23.84
CA ARG A 32 10.12 -0.76 -25.06
C ARG A 32 9.05 0.27 -24.65
N PRO A 33 9.15 1.53 -25.10
CA PRO A 33 8.11 2.51 -24.85
C PRO A 33 6.90 2.08 -25.68
N GLY A 34 5.88 1.55 -25.00
CA GLY A 34 4.67 1.06 -25.68
C GLY A 34 3.82 0.08 -24.89
N HIS A 35 4.36 -0.61 -23.87
CA HIS A 35 3.52 -1.43 -23.00
C HIS A 35 2.77 -0.53 -22.00
N VAL A 36 1.49 -0.29 -22.29
CA VAL A 36 0.56 0.40 -21.41
C VAL A 36 0.30 -0.50 -20.21
N LEU A 37 1.02 -0.26 -19.12
CA LEU A 37 0.72 -0.91 -17.85
C LEU A 37 -0.65 -0.45 -17.38
N ASN A 38 -1.58 -1.39 -17.24
CA ASN A 38 -2.93 -1.09 -16.80
C ASN A 38 -3.07 -1.37 -15.31
N VAL A 39 -3.61 -0.41 -14.57
CA VAL A 39 -4.01 -0.62 -13.16
C VAL A 39 -5.42 -1.17 -13.13
N VAL A 40 -5.61 -2.28 -12.43
CA VAL A 40 -6.92 -2.95 -12.30
C VAL A 40 -7.23 -3.21 -10.85
N GLU A 41 -8.51 -3.20 -10.51
CA GLU A 41 -8.93 -3.62 -9.18
C GLU A 41 -9.08 -5.14 -9.13
N SER A 42 -8.51 -5.77 -8.10
CA SER A 42 -8.54 -7.24 -7.99
C SER A 42 -9.85 -7.75 -7.39
N GLY A 43 -10.64 -6.88 -6.75
CA GLY A 43 -11.88 -7.26 -6.08
C GLY A 43 -11.65 -8.06 -4.79
N GLY A 44 -10.51 -7.86 -4.14
CA GLY A 44 -10.08 -8.57 -2.93
C GLY A 44 -9.29 -9.86 -3.19
N ALA A 45 -9.13 -10.28 -4.45
CA ALA A 45 -8.40 -11.50 -4.81
C ALA A 45 -6.91 -11.42 -4.39
N ALA A 46 -6.28 -10.24 -4.52
CA ALA A 46 -4.89 -10.03 -4.14
C ALA A 46 -4.69 -10.04 -2.61
N LEU A 47 -5.74 -9.76 -1.84
CA LEU A 47 -5.73 -9.73 -0.37
C LEU A 47 -6.14 -11.06 0.28
N ALA A 48 -6.80 -11.96 -0.46
CA ALA A 48 -7.40 -13.18 0.07
C ALA A 48 -6.42 -14.03 0.89
N ASP A 49 -5.23 -14.29 0.36
CA ASP A 49 -4.20 -15.10 1.03
C ASP A 49 -3.60 -14.40 2.26
N ALA A 50 -3.63 -13.07 2.31
CA ALA A 50 -3.03 -12.28 3.39
C ALA A 50 -4.01 -11.94 4.52
N GLN A 51 -5.27 -12.36 4.40
CA GLN A 51 -6.32 -12.00 5.35
C GLN A 51 -6.00 -12.43 6.79
N GLU A 52 -5.46 -13.64 6.97
CA GLU A 52 -5.06 -14.14 8.29
C GLU A 52 -3.89 -13.30 8.85
N ALA A 53 -2.88 -13.02 8.03
CA ALA A 53 -1.76 -12.17 8.43
C ALA A 53 -2.22 -10.76 8.85
N PHE A 54 -3.19 -10.15 8.15
CA PHE A 54 -3.67 -8.81 8.50
C PHE A 54 -4.60 -8.78 9.71
N ILE A 55 -5.54 -9.73 9.82
CA ILE A 55 -6.69 -9.59 10.73
C ILE A 55 -6.62 -10.51 11.97
N ASP A 56 -5.75 -11.53 11.99
CA ASP A 56 -5.75 -12.52 13.08
C ASP A 56 -5.61 -11.88 14.46
N SER A 57 -6.69 -11.98 15.23
CA SER A 57 -6.79 -11.38 16.56
C SER A 57 -6.01 -12.13 17.63
N ARG A 58 -5.61 -13.39 17.36
CA ARG A 58 -4.93 -14.26 18.33
C ARG A 58 -3.45 -13.93 18.48
N ARG A 59 -2.87 -13.24 17.51
CA ARG A 59 -1.45 -12.88 17.48
C ARG A 59 -1.26 -11.37 17.54
N ALA A 60 -0.22 -10.95 18.25
CA ALA A 60 0.13 -9.55 18.37
C ALA A 60 0.49 -8.96 16.99
N VAL A 61 0.03 -7.75 16.72
CA VAL A 61 0.14 -7.08 15.41
C VAL A 61 1.60 -6.98 14.93
N TRP A 62 2.52 -6.64 15.82
CA TRP A 62 3.95 -6.52 15.51
C TRP A 62 4.61 -7.84 15.06
N THR A 63 4.00 -8.99 15.34
CA THR A 63 4.45 -10.31 14.84
C THR A 63 3.89 -10.66 13.47
N ARG A 64 2.92 -9.89 12.98
CA ARG A 64 2.15 -10.17 11.77
C ARG A 64 2.32 -9.12 10.69
N ILE A 65 2.50 -7.86 11.07
CA ILE A 65 2.72 -6.74 10.16
C ILE A 65 4.08 -6.17 10.48
N VAL A 66 5.03 -6.38 9.56
CA VAL A 66 6.39 -5.90 9.69
C VAL A 66 6.57 -4.71 8.76
N TRP A 67 6.73 -3.55 9.38
CA TRP A 67 7.07 -2.32 8.69
C TRP A 67 8.56 -2.27 8.38
N SER A 68 8.93 -1.54 7.34
CA SER A 68 10.32 -1.11 7.10
C SER A 68 11.32 -2.22 6.78
N LEU A 69 10.92 -3.26 6.06
CA LEU A 69 11.91 -4.10 5.38
C LEU A 69 12.57 -3.29 4.24
N PRO A 70 13.90 -3.34 4.08
CA PRO A 70 14.54 -2.77 2.90
C PRO A 70 13.95 -3.40 1.64
N SER A 71 13.49 -2.57 0.70
CA SER A 71 12.88 -3.05 -0.56
C SER A 71 13.87 -3.83 -1.42
N GLU A 72 15.17 -3.58 -1.24
CA GLU A 72 16.27 -4.23 -1.96
C GLU A 72 16.36 -5.73 -1.68
N HIS A 73 15.73 -6.21 -0.61
CA HIS A 73 15.70 -7.63 -0.26
C HIS A 73 14.64 -8.44 -1.01
N ASP A 74 13.80 -7.79 -1.81
CA ASP A 74 12.78 -8.49 -2.59
C ASP A 74 12.62 -7.92 -3.99
N GLU A 75 13.05 -8.70 -4.99
CA GLU A 75 12.98 -8.34 -6.41
C GLU A 75 11.55 -8.03 -6.87
N ARG A 76 10.54 -8.72 -6.34
CA ARG A 76 9.14 -8.52 -6.74
C ARG A 76 8.62 -7.20 -6.21
N VAL A 77 8.99 -6.85 -4.98
CA VAL A 77 8.65 -5.55 -4.38
C VAL A 77 9.34 -4.44 -5.16
N MET A 78 10.62 -4.58 -5.50
CA MET A 78 11.33 -3.60 -6.32
C MET A 78 10.68 -3.43 -7.70
N GLU A 79 10.32 -4.53 -8.36
CA GLU A 79 9.64 -4.49 -9.66
C GLU A 79 8.30 -3.75 -9.56
N VAL A 80 7.49 -4.06 -8.55
CA VAL A 80 6.20 -3.40 -8.32
C VAL A 80 6.38 -1.92 -8.02
N LEU A 81 7.34 -1.54 -7.17
CA LEU A 81 7.66 -0.15 -6.89
C LEU A 81 8.15 0.60 -8.13
N ALA A 82 8.98 -0.03 -8.97
CA ALA A 82 9.43 0.53 -10.24
C ALA A 82 8.27 0.73 -11.23
N ARG A 83 7.30 -0.19 -11.25
CA ARG A 83 6.07 -0.05 -12.06
C ARG A 83 5.19 1.09 -11.53
N ILE A 84 5.02 1.20 -10.22
CA ILE A 84 4.28 2.30 -9.56
C ILE A 84 4.97 3.64 -9.82
N GLY A 85 6.30 3.68 -9.93
CA GLY A 85 7.06 4.89 -10.23
C GLY A 85 6.77 5.51 -11.60
N ARG A 86 6.12 4.78 -12.52
CA ARG A 86 5.80 5.28 -13.86
C ARG A 86 4.62 6.27 -13.79
N SER A 87 4.77 7.42 -14.45
CA SER A 87 3.80 8.53 -14.38
C SER A 87 2.36 8.13 -14.74
N GLY A 88 2.16 7.33 -15.79
CA GLY A 88 0.83 6.85 -16.19
C GLY A 88 0.17 5.97 -15.12
N VAL A 89 0.96 5.10 -14.47
CA VAL A 89 0.48 4.23 -13.39
C VAL A 89 0.09 5.06 -12.15
N GLN A 90 0.88 6.08 -11.79
CA GLN A 90 0.55 6.98 -10.69
C GLN A 90 -0.76 7.74 -10.93
N GLU A 91 -0.98 8.21 -12.16
CA GLU A 91 -2.23 8.87 -12.52
C GLU A 91 -3.43 7.93 -12.40
N ASP A 92 -3.31 6.70 -12.90
CA ASP A 92 -4.38 5.71 -12.80
C ASP A 92 -4.71 5.36 -11.34
N LEU A 93 -3.67 5.16 -10.51
CA LEU A 93 -3.82 4.93 -9.07
C LEU A 93 -4.48 6.13 -8.37
N ALA A 94 -4.11 7.35 -8.73
CA ALA A 94 -4.72 8.56 -8.21
C ALA A 94 -6.21 8.65 -8.59
N ARG A 95 -6.55 8.35 -9.85
CA ARG A 95 -7.94 8.33 -10.34
C ARG A 95 -8.77 7.30 -9.58
N ILE A 96 -8.29 6.06 -9.49
CA ILE A 96 -8.96 4.96 -8.76
C ILE A 96 -9.15 5.33 -7.30
N GLY A 97 -8.11 5.85 -6.63
CA GLY A 97 -8.20 6.22 -5.21
C GLY A 97 -9.22 7.33 -4.94
N VAL A 98 -9.29 8.35 -5.81
CA VAL A 98 -10.32 9.40 -5.71
C VAL A 98 -11.73 8.84 -5.96
N ASP A 99 -11.90 8.00 -6.98
CA ASP A 99 -13.20 7.36 -7.26
C ASP A 99 -13.68 6.51 -6.10
N ARG A 100 -12.80 5.70 -5.52
CA ARG A 100 -13.15 4.86 -4.37
C ARG A 100 -13.41 5.66 -3.11
N TYR A 101 -12.66 6.74 -2.87
CA TYR A 101 -12.96 7.65 -1.78
C TYR A 101 -14.38 8.22 -1.90
N LEU A 102 -14.77 8.72 -3.08
CA LEU A 102 -16.09 9.30 -3.32
C LEU A 102 -17.23 8.26 -3.21
N GLN A 103 -16.97 7.02 -3.59
CA GLN A 103 -17.95 5.92 -3.47
C GLN A 103 -18.08 5.38 -2.05
N THR A 104 -17.06 5.56 -1.21
CA THR A 104 -16.97 4.91 0.10
C THR A 104 -16.60 5.90 1.21
N GLU A 105 -15.50 5.66 1.92
CA GLU A 105 -14.93 6.50 2.97
C GLU A 105 -13.41 6.63 2.75
N ARG A 106 -12.72 7.26 3.70
CA ARG A 106 -11.24 7.29 3.68
C ARG A 106 -10.70 5.87 3.62
N GLY A 107 -9.62 5.68 2.88
CA GLY A 107 -9.03 4.37 2.67
C GLY A 107 -7.67 4.49 2.02
N ALA A 108 -7.11 3.34 1.67
CA ALA A 108 -5.86 3.22 0.95
C ALA A 108 -5.92 2.08 -0.06
N LEU A 109 -5.09 2.21 -1.10
CA LEU A 109 -4.86 1.13 -2.05
C LEU A 109 -3.87 0.13 -1.45
N PHE A 110 -4.11 -1.16 -1.68
CA PHE A 110 -3.23 -2.26 -1.31
C PHE A 110 -2.83 -3.03 -2.55
N CYS A 111 -1.54 -3.34 -2.66
CA CYS A 111 -0.96 -4.08 -3.78
C CYS A 111 -0.13 -5.23 -3.24
N ASN A 112 -0.51 -6.47 -3.58
CA ASN A 112 0.27 -7.64 -3.23
C ASN A 112 1.40 -7.84 -4.25
N ALA A 113 2.65 -7.74 -3.82
CA ALA A 113 3.81 -7.94 -4.69
C ALA A 113 3.93 -9.38 -5.22
N GLY A 114 3.29 -10.35 -4.54
CA GLY A 114 3.24 -11.74 -4.98
C GLY A 114 2.07 -12.08 -5.90
N TYR A 115 1.14 -11.14 -6.16
CA TYR A 115 -0.05 -11.39 -6.96
C TYR A 115 0.08 -10.81 -8.36
N THR A 116 -0.23 -11.62 -9.38
CA THR A 116 -0.15 -11.22 -10.79
C THR A 116 -1.51 -11.39 -11.48
N ALA A 117 -2.13 -10.29 -11.91
CA ALA A 117 -3.36 -10.31 -12.72
C ALA A 117 -3.07 -10.44 -14.24
N GLY A 118 -1.93 -11.04 -14.59
CA GLY A 118 -1.30 -10.98 -15.90
C GLY A 118 0.01 -10.19 -15.88
N THR A 119 0.83 -10.33 -16.92
CA THR A 119 2.16 -9.72 -17.02
C THR A 119 2.14 -8.19 -17.08
N GLU A 120 1.07 -7.60 -17.60
CA GLU A 120 0.98 -6.16 -17.85
C GLU A 120 0.05 -5.39 -16.89
N ARG A 121 -0.57 -6.11 -15.94
CA ARG A 121 -1.59 -5.53 -15.05
C ARG A 121 -1.05 -5.38 -13.65
N LEU A 122 -1.26 -4.21 -13.05
CA LEU A 122 -1.01 -3.97 -11.63
C LEU A 122 -2.35 -4.09 -10.91
N ALA A 123 -2.49 -5.12 -10.09
CA ALA A 123 -3.71 -5.35 -9.33
C ALA A 123 -3.64 -4.64 -7.98
N VAL A 124 -4.67 -3.85 -7.69
CA VAL A 124 -4.81 -3.14 -6.43
C VAL A 124 -6.18 -3.39 -5.82
N ASP A 125 -6.29 -3.22 -4.51
CA ASP A 125 -7.56 -3.30 -3.79
C ASP A 125 -7.72 -2.08 -2.89
N TRP A 126 -8.94 -1.54 -2.83
CA TRP A 126 -9.26 -0.44 -1.91
C TRP A 126 -9.66 -0.98 -0.54
N VAL A 127 -8.91 -0.60 0.49
CA VAL A 127 -9.19 -0.96 1.89
C VAL A 127 -9.66 0.29 2.63
N THR A 128 -10.87 0.23 3.19
CA THR A 128 -11.48 1.36 3.89
C THR A 128 -10.89 1.57 5.29
N PHE A 129 -11.07 2.75 5.87
CA PHE A 129 -10.64 3.03 7.23
C PHE A 129 -11.23 2.04 8.23
N ARG A 130 -12.53 1.72 8.14
CA ARG A 130 -13.16 0.68 8.96
C ARG A 130 -12.45 -0.66 8.85
N ASP A 131 -12.06 -1.05 7.64
CA ASP A 131 -11.36 -2.32 7.42
C ASP A 131 -9.93 -2.28 7.99
N THR A 132 -9.24 -1.14 7.90
CA THR A 132 -7.93 -0.98 8.55
C THR A 132 -8.00 -1.10 10.07
N GLN A 133 -9.12 -0.76 10.70
CA GLN A 133 -9.30 -0.96 12.15
C GLN A 133 -9.25 -2.44 12.53
N MET A 134 -9.68 -3.35 11.64
CA MET A 134 -9.65 -4.80 11.88
C MET A 134 -8.22 -5.34 11.97
N THR A 135 -7.26 -4.67 11.33
CA THR A 135 -5.84 -5.06 11.41
C THR A 135 -5.24 -4.84 12.80
N ARG A 136 -5.84 -3.93 13.58
CA ARG A 136 -5.35 -3.42 14.87
C ARG A 136 -3.98 -2.73 14.80
N ASP A 137 -3.47 -2.44 13.59
CA ASP A 137 -2.24 -1.69 13.40
C ASP A 137 -2.50 -0.19 13.54
N LYS A 138 -1.90 0.41 14.56
CA LYS A 138 -2.09 1.84 14.87
C LYS A 138 -1.47 2.75 13.81
N LEU A 139 -0.32 2.37 13.25
CA LEU A 139 0.37 3.19 12.25
C LEU A 139 -0.46 3.26 10.97
N LEU A 140 -0.95 2.10 10.49
CA LEU A 140 -1.84 2.01 9.34
C LEU A 140 -3.11 2.82 9.53
N GLN A 141 -3.76 2.70 10.70
CA GLN A 141 -4.97 3.45 11.00
C GLN A 141 -4.73 4.97 11.04
N GLN A 142 -3.64 5.40 11.68
CA GLN A 142 -3.29 6.82 11.75
C GLN A 142 -3.00 7.40 10.38
N ASP A 143 -2.23 6.69 9.55
CA ASP A 143 -1.92 7.11 8.19
C ASP A 143 -3.18 7.28 7.34
N VAL A 144 -4.07 6.27 7.33
CA VAL A 144 -5.32 6.32 6.55
C VAL A 144 -6.23 7.43 7.05
N LEU A 145 -6.32 7.64 8.35
CA LEU A 145 -7.12 8.70 8.93
C LEU A 145 -6.57 10.10 8.57
N ALA A 146 -5.25 10.27 8.59
CA ALA A 146 -4.57 11.54 8.34
C ALA A 146 -4.43 11.89 6.85
N ASN A 147 -4.67 10.94 5.94
CA ASN A 147 -4.56 11.21 4.51
C ASN A 147 -5.66 12.16 4.02
N ASP A 148 -5.27 13.23 3.31
CA ASP A 148 -6.21 14.10 2.61
C ASP A 148 -6.40 13.60 1.16
N PRO A 149 -7.58 13.07 0.80
CA PRO A 149 -7.87 12.57 -0.54
C PRO A 149 -7.96 13.67 -1.60
N ALA A 150 -7.87 14.95 -1.23
CA ALA A 150 -7.68 16.05 -2.17
C ALA A 150 -6.20 16.26 -2.56
N VAL A 151 -5.26 15.72 -1.78
CA VAL A 151 -3.81 15.95 -1.95
C VAL A 151 -3.12 14.68 -2.43
N SER A 152 -3.47 13.53 -1.85
CA SER A 152 -2.78 12.27 -2.12
C SER A 152 -3.65 11.04 -1.90
N VAL A 153 -3.24 9.95 -2.54
CA VAL A 153 -3.73 8.60 -2.28
C VAL A 153 -2.62 7.81 -1.61
N LEU A 154 -2.95 7.09 -0.54
CA LEU A 154 -2.03 6.13 0.09
C LEU A 154 -2.05 4.82 -0.68
N LEU A 155 -0.86 4.28 -0.93
CA LEU A 155 -0.65 2.96 -1.49
C LEU A 155 0.24 2.16 -0.55
N TYR A 156 -0.22 0.98 -0.19
CA TYR A 156 0.55 -0.01 0.54
C TYR A 156 0.91 -1.15 -0.40
N VAL A 157 2.20 -1.29 -0.68
CA VAL A 157 2.71 -2.52 -1.31
C VAL A 157 3.02 -3.49 -0.19
N PHE A 158 2.60 -4.74 -0.30
CA PHE A 158 2.88 -5.74 0.70
C PHE A 158 3.36 -7.05 0.08
N ARG A 159 4.10 -7.81 0.87
CA ARG A 159 4.51 -9.17 0.54
C ARG A 159 4.07 -10.08 1.67
N LEU A 160 3.37 -11.15 1.31
CA LEU A 160 3.04 -12.23 2.22
C LEU A 160 4.22 -13.19 2.36
N ALA A 161 4.54 -13.57 3.59
CA ALA A 161 5.52 -14.62 3.86
C ALA A 161 5.06 -15.98 3.31
N SER A 162 6.00 -16.89 3.04
CA SER A 162 5.70 -18.22 2.49
C SER A 162 4.79 -19.06 3.41
N ASP A 163 4.89 -18.87 4.73
CA ASP A 163 4.04 -19.52 5.72
C ASP A 163 2.67 -18.84 5.91
N LYS A 164 2.43 -17.73 5.18
CA LYS A 164 1.23 -16.89 5.24
C LYS A 164 0.93 -16.29 6.62
N ARG A 165 1.90 -16.28 7.53
CA ARG A 165 1.68 -15.86 8.93
C ARG A 165 1.93 -14.37 9.15
N TRP A 166 2.70 -13.73 8.29
CA TRP A 166 3.04 -12.32 8.42
C TRP A 166 3.23 -11.68 7.05
N VAL A 167 3.12 -10.36 7.03
CA VAL A 167 3.27 -9.52 5.86
C VAL A 167 4.35 -8.47 6.11
N ALA A 168 5.19 -8.25 5.11
CA ALA A 168 6.03 -7.07 5.01
C ALA A 168 5.23 -5.96 4.32
N LEU A 169 5.29 -4.74 4.82
CA LEU A 169 4.48 -3.62 4.33
C LEU A 169 5.35 -2.40 4.00
N TRP A 170 5.15 -1.86 2.79
CA TRP A 170 5.81 -0.66 2.28
C TRP A 170 4.77 0.40 1.98
N ARG A 171 5.00 1.62 2.47
CA ARG A 171 4.12 2.76 2.28
C ARG A 171 4.61 3.64 1.15
N GLN A 172 3.71 4.00 0.25
CA GLN A 172 3.91 4.99 -0.79
C GLN A 172 2.79 6.02 -0.77
N ARG A 173 3.15 7.29 -1.01
CA ARG A 173 2.20 8.39 -1.10
C ARG A 173 2.19 8.90 -2.54
N ILE A 174 1.05 8.75 -3.20
CA ILE A 174 0.86 9.17 -4.58
C ILE A 174 0.21 10.54 -4.56
N ILE A 175 0.91 11.55 -5.06
CA ILE A 175 0.36 12.90 -5.18
C ILE A 175 -0.67 12.91 -6.29
N ILE A 176 -1.86 13.43 -6.01
CA ILE A 176 -2.94 13.47 -7.00
C ILE A 176 -2.65 14.61 -7.99
N PRO A 177 -2.60 14.33 -9.31
CA PRO A 177 -2.45 15.39 -10.30
C PRO A 177 -3.57 16.43 -10.21
N SER A 178 -3.23 17.71 -10.33
CA SER A 178 -4.19 18.82 -10.23
C SER A 178 -5.39 18.66 -11.17
N ARG A 179 -5.19 18.09 -12.37
CA ARG A 179 -6.27 17.78 -13.33
C ARG A 179 -7.34 16.85 -12.75
N VAL A 180 -6.94 15.82 -11.99
CA VAL A 180 -7.85 14.84 -11.38
C VAL A 180 -8.64 15.51 -10.25
N VAL A 181 -7.96 16.31 -9.43
CA VAL A 181 -8.61 17.08 -8.35
C VAL A 181 -9.58 18.10 -8.91
N ALA A 182 -9.19 18.89 -9.91
CA ALA A 182 -10.01 19.94 -10.51
C ALA A 182 -11.33 19.37 -11.04
N SER A 183 -11.26 18.25 -11.77
CA SER A 183 -12.43 17.57 -12.33
C SER A 183 -13.43 17.08 -11.27
N LYS A 184 -13.01 16.82 -10.03
CA LYS A 184 -13.83 16.22 -8.96
C LYS A 184 -13.91 17.07 -7.69
N SER A 185 -13.44 18.31 -7.75
CA SER A 185 -13.24 19.20 -6.60
C SER A 185 -14.51 19.45 -5.78
N SER A 186 -15.65 19.68 -6.45
CA SER A 186 -16.95 19.84 -5.82
C SER A 186 -17.40 18.56 -5.10
N ALA A 187 -17.30 17.41 -5.76
CA ALA A 187 -17.65 16.11 -5.18
C ALA A 187 -16.79 15.77 -3.96
N ILE A 188 -15.48 16.03 -4.03
CA ILE A 188 -14.54 15.81 -2.92
C ILE A 188 -14.94 16.69 -1.72
N SER A 189 -15.25 17.97 -1.95
CA SER A 189 -15.64 18.90 -0.89
C SER A 189 -16.94 18.48 -0.21
N SER A 190 -17.97 18.14 -0.99
CA SER A 190 -19.26 17.67 -0.47
C SER A 190 -19.11 16.37 0.31
N HIS A 191 -18.33 15.41 -0.21
CA HIS A 191 -18.12 14.13 0.46
C HIS A 191 -17.32 14.26 1.75
N LYS A 192 -16.31 15.14 1.77
CA LYS A 192 -15.53 15.46 2.98
C LYS A 192 -16.43 16.02 4.08
N GLY A 193 -17.34 16.93 3.75
CA GLY A 193 -18.34 17.45 4.68
C GLY A 193 -19.25 16.35 5.25
N PHE A 194 -19.76 15.47 4.37
CA PHE A 194 -20.59 14.34 4.78
C PHE A 194 -19.88 13.39 5.76
N LEU A 195 -18.61 13.05 5.51
CA LEU A 195 -17.85 12.16 6.39
C LEU A 195 -17.58 12.79 7.76
N VAL A 196 -17.26 14.08 7.81
CA VAL A 196 -17.07 14.81 9.09
C VAL A 196 -18.35 14.80 9.92
N GLU A 197 -19.51 14.99 9.28
CA GLU A 197 -20.79 14.96 9.97
C GLU A 197 -21.13 13.56 10.50
N ARG A 198 -20.82 12.52 9.71
CA ARG A 198 -20.99 11.12 10.14
C ARG A 198 -20.12 10.79 11.36
N GLU A 199 -18.88 11.28 11.39
CA GLU A 199 -17.95 11.12 12.51
C GLU A 199 -18.49 11.84 13.77
N ARG A 200 -18.96 13.08 13.64
CA ARG A 200 -19.57 13.85 14.74
C ARG A 200 -20.82 13.18 15.30
N GLY A 201 -21.73 12.73 14.44
CA GLY A 201 -22.95 12.03 14.86
C GLY A 201 -22.67 10.70 15.58
N THR A 202 -21.58 10.02 15.21
CA THR A 202 -21.15 8.79 15.91
C THR A 202 -20.65 9.09 17.31
N LEU A 203 -19.86 10.16 17.49
CA LEU A 203 -19.37 10.60 18.79
C LEU A 203 -20.49 11.08 19.72
N SER A 204 -21.49 11.78 19.17
CA SER A 204 -22.66 12.22 19.93
C SER A 204 -23.47 11.04 20.47
N LYS A 205 -23.73 10.01 19.66
CA LYS A 205 -24.42 8.77 20.09
C LYS A 205 -23.61 7.96 21.11
N LEU A 206 -22.28 8.01 21.05
CA LEU A 206 -21.41 7.37 22.04
C LEU A 206 -21.46 8.11 23.38
N GLY A 207 -21.46 9.45 23.34
CA GLY A 207 -21.61 10.31 24.52
C GLY A 207 -22.95 10.08 25.24
N GLU A 208 -24.06 9.99 24.50
CA GLU A 208 -25.38 9.70 25.07
C GLU A 208 -25.44 8.32 25.75
N ARG A 209 -24.79 7.30 25.17
CA ARG A 209 -24.72 5.97 25.81
C ARG A 209 -23.94 5.97 27.13
N ILE A 210 -22.86 6.74 27.22
CA ILE A 210 -22.07 6.86 28.46
C ILE A 210 -22.85 7.64 29.53
N CYS A 211 -23.62 8.65 29.14
CA CYS A 211 -24.48 9.41 30.06
C CYS A 211 -25.69 8.60 30.58
N LEU A 212 -26.19 7.64 29.81
CA LEU A 212 -27.29 6.76 30.23
C LEU A 212 -26.84 5.62 31.14
N THR A 213 -25.59 5.16 31.03
CA THR A 213 -25.06 4.12 31.94
C THR A 213 -24.64 4.64 33.32
N ASN A 214 -24.53 5.97 33.52
CA ASN A 214 -24.20 6.56 34.83
C ASN A 214 -25.43 6.91 35.68
N LYS A 215 -26.65 6.57 35.24
CA LYS A 215 -27.88 6.75 36.04
C LYS A 215 -28.40 5.49 36.71
N SER A 216 -27.69 4.36 36.60
CA SER A 216 -28.03 3.13 37.31
C SER A 216 -26.77 2.36 37.62
N VAL A 217 -26.71 1.79 38.82
CA VAL A 217 -25.61 1.00 39.41
C VAL A 217 -24.58 1.81 40.21
N ALA A 218 -25.01 2.17 41.41
CA ALA A 218 -24.18 2.03 42.58
C ALA A 218 -23.84 0.53 42.80
N VAL A 219 -22.61 0.26 43.25
CA VAL A 219 -22.13 -1.00 43.86
C VAL A 219 -22.09 -2.24 42.95
N LEU A 220 -20.89 -2.69 42.54
CA LEU A 220 -20.31 -3.99 42.93
C LEU A 220 -18.94 -4.25 42.23
N THR A 221 -17.94 -4.40 43.09
CA THR A 221 -16.82 -5.36 43.12
C THR A 221 -16.21 -5.95 41.84
N VAL A 222 -14.86 -5.84 41.82
CA VAL A 222 -13.84 -6.64 41.12
C VAL A 222 -14.20 -8.13 40.95
N VAL A 223 -14.31 -8.63 39.72
CA VAL A 223 -13.89 -9.98 39.29
C VAL A 223 -13.51 -9.95 37.79
N GLY A 224 -12.44 -10.65 37.45
CA GLY A 224 -11.74 -10.61 36.16
C GLY A 224 -12.57 -10.98 34.92
N TYR A 225 -12.17 -10.38 33.80
CA TYR A 225 -12.78 -10.62 32.49
C TYR A 225 -11.85 -11.52 31.65
N SER A 226 -12.30 -12.75 31.42
CA SER A 226 -11.73 -13.69 30.46
C SER A 226 -12.55 -13.59 29.16
N PRO A 227 -11.95 -13.32 27.98
CA PRO A 227 -12.71 -13.26 26.74
C PRO A 227 -12.58 -14.58 25.97
N SER A 228 -13.51 -15.50 26.21
CA SER A 228 -13.86 -16.57 25.29
C SER A 228 -15.25 -16.27 24.71
N HIS A 229 -15.29 -15.53 23.62
CA HIS A 229 -16.44 -15.54 22.72
C HIS A 229 -15.95 -15.52 21.28
N GLN A 230 -16.13 -16.67 20.64
CA GLN A 230 -16.02 -16.88 19.20
C GLN A 230 -16.87 -15.84 18.46
N ASN A 231 -16.24 -15.17 17.50
CA ASN A 231 -16.89 -14.24 16.60
C ASN A 231 -16.79 -14.83 15.18
N GLU A 232 -17.60 -15.85 14.91
CA GLU A 232 -17.64 -16.56 13.61
C GLU A 232 -18.35 -15.77 12.49
N GLY A 233 -18.76 -14.52 12.74
CA GLY A 233 -19.53 -13.72 11.78
C GLY A 233 -18.74 -12.87 10.78
N ASN A 234 -17.41 -12.81 10.83
CA ASN A 234 -16.64 -11.77 10.12
C ASN A 234 -15.82 -12.24 8.91
N LEU A 235 -15.79 -13.56 8.62
CA LEU A 235 -15.06 -14.12 7.47
C LEU A 235 -15.76 -13.84 6.13
N SER A 236 -17.07 -13.63 6.13
CA SER A 236 -17.88 -13.48 4.90
C SER A 236 -17.84 -12.07 4.28
N ARG A 237 -17.27 -11.08 4.97
CA ARG A 237 -17.36 -9.67 4.54
C ARG A 237 -16.32 -9.28 3.49
N TRP A 238 -15.21 -10.02 3.41
CA TRP A 238 -14.19 -9.82 2.38
C TRP A 238 -14.46 -10.68 1.14
N ALA A 239 -15.02 -11.90 1.30
CA ALA A 239 -15.43 -12.76 0.20
C ALA A 239 -16.63 -12.24 -0.62
N SER A 240 -17.37 -11.25 -0.11
CA SER A 240 -18.55 -10.67 -0.77
C SER A 240 -18.24 -9.46 -1.68
N PHE A 241 -16.98 -9.07 -1.82
CA PHE A 241 -16.55 -7.94 -2.68
C PHE A 241 -16.63 -8.20 -4.19
N GLY A 242 -16.87 -9.44 -4.63
CA GLY A 242 -16.95 -9.81 -6.06
C GLY A 242 -18.36 -10.08 -6.63
N ARG A 243 -19.45 -9.94 -5.86
CA ARG A 243 -20.81 -10.26 -6.35
C ARG A 243 -21.85 -9.19 -6.04
N LYS A 244 -21.68 -7.98 -6.55
CA LYS A 244 -22.82 -7.07 -6.76
C LYS A 244 -22.66 -6.29 -8.07
N GLY A 245 -23.36 -6.75 -9.10
CA GLY A 245 -24.02 -5.86 -10.07
C GLY A 245 -23.33 -5.62 -11.41
N VAL A 246 -23.37 -6.60 -12.30
CA VAL A 246 -23.69 -6.32 -13.72
C VAL A 246 -24.95 -7.11 -14.02
N ARG A 247 -26.11 -6.43 -13.99
CA ARG A 247 -27.26 -6.89 -14.77
C ARG A 247 -27.15 -6.18 -16.11
N VAL A 248 -27.00 -6.99 -17.16
CA VAL A 248 -27.31 -6.60 -18.54
C VAL A 248 -28.82 -6.41 -18.65
#